data_AF-A0AAN9BU08-F1
#
_entry.id   AF-A0AAN9BU08-F1
#
_cell.length_a   1.000
_cell.length_b   1.000
_cell.length_c   1.000
_cell.angle_alpha   90.00
_cell.angle_beta   90.00
_cell.angle_gamma   90.00
#
_symmetry.space_group_name_H-M   'P 1'
#
loop_
_entity.id
_entity.type
_entity.pdbx_description
1 polymer ?
#
loop_
_entity_poly.entity_id
_entity_poly.type
_entity_poly.pdbx_seq_one_letter_code
_entity_poly.pdbx_strand_id
1 'polypeptide(L)'
;MSSYWHFYHYTSDRGLNGIKDSGIINNSSQEKNHAHFGIGCYGTSLPPWQGKERIAQNNWRDHGVYYIQNGKVNWAIEVKVPRSINMVRKVPWRGKRITRDILVHDGPVDLDDYEWRALRVSEDYDPNGEYRARSIPYTKGDNCRPKSPVRYSTDTHRYSFASPNSSVQYSTPTLTPSVRRAEEIRSPVTREAYRPSTPPRIYASSRYESPPPKQESSCTIL
;
A
#
# COMPACT_ATOMS: atom_id res chain seq x y z
N MET A 1 18.89 20.09 -14.17
CA MET A 1 18.75 18.76 -13.52
C MET A 1 17.27 18.46 -13.38
N SER A 2 16.77 17.36 -13.96
CA SER A 2 15.37 16.97 -13.76
C SER A 2 15.14 16.63 -12.28
N SER A 3 14.14 17.27 -11.66
CA SER A 3 13.73 16.96 -10.29
C SER A 3 12.76 15.79 -10.30
N TYR A 4 12.96 14.83 -9.40
CA TYR A 4 12.11 13.65 -9.26
C TYR A 4 11.39 13.67 -7.91
N TRP A 5 10.24 13.00 -7.85
CA TRP A 5 9.71 12.44 -6.62
C TRP A 5 10.39 11.11 -6.36
N HIS A 6 10.92 10.93 -5.16
CA HIS A 6 11.26 9.60 -4.66
C HIS A 6 9.97 9.02 -4.06
N PHE A 7 9.29 8.19 -4.85
CA PHE A 7 8.04 7.56 -4.47
C PHE A 7 8.33 6.15 -3.93
N TYR A 8 8.25 5.97 -2.61
CA TYR A 8 8.46 4.68 -1.97
C TYR A 8 7.13 4.00 -1.70
N HIS A 9 6.92 2.83 -2.32
CA HIS A 9 5.82 1.94 -2.02
C HIS A 9 6.30 0.79 -1.12
N TYR A 10 5.73 0.68 0.07
CA TYR A 10 6.10 -0.36 1.04
C TYR A 10 5.22 -1.59 0.92
N THR A 11 5.86 -2.76 0.94
CA THR A 11 5.17 -4.03 0.72
C THR A 11 5.82 -5.19 1.47
N SER A 12 5.16 -6.34 1.44
CA SER A 12 5.68 -7.61 1.95
C SER A 12 6.44 -8.39 0.90
N ASP A 13 7.11 -9.47 1.28
CA ASP A 13 7.84 -10.37 0.37
C ASP A 13 6.93 -10.88 -0.76
N ARG A 14 5.74 -11.37 -0.41
CA ARG A 14 4.73 -11.79 -1.40
C ARG A 14 4.29 -10.63 -2.30
N GLY A 15 4.14 -9.44 -1.74
CA GLY A 15 3.73 -8.26 -2.51
C GLY A 15 4.82 -7.80 -3.48
N LEU A 16 6.10 -7.84 -3.08
CA LEU A 16 7.22 -7.55 -3.97
C LEU A 16 7.24 -8.53 -5.16
N ASN A 17 7.08 -9.83 -4.91
CA ASN A 17 7.08 -10.83 -5.98
C ASN A 17 5.91 -10.58 -6.95
N GLY A 18 4.70 -10.36 -6.44
CA GLY A 18 3.55 -10.05 -7.30
C GLY A 18 3.72 -8.77 -8.13
N ILE A 19 4.39 -7.75 -7.58
CA ILE A 19 4.70 -6.52 -8.32
C ILE A 19 5.79 -6.76 -9.36
N LYS A 20 6.82 -7.58 -9.06
CA LYS A 20 7.84 -7.97 -10.03
C LYS A 20 7.25 -8.76 -11.20
N ASP A 21 6.34 -9.68 -10.92
CA ASP A 21 5.72 -10.54 -11.93
C ASP A 21 4.76 -9.76 -12.83
N SER A 22 4.00 -8.82 -12.25
CA SER A 22 3.02 -8.01 -13.00
C SER A 22 3.60 -6.75 -13.64
N GLY A 23 4.72 -6.24 -13.13
CA GLY A 23 5.26 -4.93 -13.49
C GLY A 23 4.42 -3.75 -13.00
N ILE A 24 3.39 -3.97 -12.18
CA ILE A 24 2.40 -2.93 -11.83
C ILE A 24 2.21 -2.83 -10.32
N ILE A 25 2.25 -1.61 -9.79
CA ILE A 25 1.73 -1.29 -8.45
C ILE A 25 0.27 -0.85 -8.59
N ASN A 26 -0.63 -1.74 -8.18
CA ASN A 26 -2.06 -1.52 -8.31
C ASN A 26 -2.58 -0.40 -7.41
N ASN A 27 -3.70 0.20 -7.83
CA ASN A 27 -4.44 1.17 -7.03
C ASN A 27 -4.96 0.56 -5.73
N SER A 28 -5.02 1.39 -4.69
CA SER A 28 -5.87 1.11 -3.53
C SER A 28 -7.34 1.16 -3.98
N SER A 29 -8.08 0.05 -3.84
CA SER A 29 -9.49 0.00 -4.24
C SER A 29 -10.39 0.76 -3.24
N GLN A 30 -11.48 1.35 -3.75
CA GLN A 30 -12.49 2.01 -2.92
C GLN A 30 -13.36 1.03 -2.15
N GLU A 31 -13.51 -0.20 -2.65
CA GLU A 31 -14.46 -1.21 -2.12
C GLU A 31 -14.25 -1.58 -0.65
N LYS A 32 -13.12 -1.18 -0.05
CA LYS A 32 -12.80 -1.49 1.34
C LYS A 32 -12.61 -0.27 2.24
N ASN A 33 -12.97 0.95 1.81
CA ASN A 33 -12.64 2.20 2.52
C ASN A 33 -11.13 2.43 2.77
N HIS A 34 -10.26 1.72 2.04
CA HIS A 34 -8.81 1.83 2.21
C HIS A 34 -8.21 3.05 1.47
N ALA A 35 -8.99 3.67 0.59
CA ALA A 35 -8.59 4.83 -0.22
C ALA A 35 -8.90 6.17 0.48
N HIS A 36 -8.31 6.40 1.66
CA HIS A 36 -8.62 7.57 2.51
C HIS A 36 -8.40 8.93 1.81
N PHE A 37 -7.53 8.99 0.80
CA PHE A 37 -7.21 10.20 0.04
C PHE A 37 -7.64 10.11 -1.43
N GLY A 38 -8.61 9.26 -1.77
CA GLY A 38 -9.09 9.03 -3.13
C GLY A 38 -8.43 7.83 -3.82
N ILE A 39 -8.88 7.52 -5.04
CA ILE A 39 -8.29 6.44 -5.85
C ILE A 39 -6.85 6.82 -6.23
N GLY A 40 -5.95 5.84 -6.20
CA GLY A 40 -4.58 5.98 -6.65
C GLY A 40 -3.64 4.96 -6.01
N CYS A 41 -2.39 5.00 -6.42
CA CYS A 41 -1.30 4.27 -5.78
C CYS A 41 -0.66 5.13 -4.68
N TYR A 42 -0.51 4.57 -3.49
CA TYR A 42 -0.04 5.29 -2.31
C TYR A 42 1.42 4.97 -2.04
N GLY A 43 2.17 6.01 -1.68
CA GLY A 43 3.57 5.93 -1.29
C GLY A 43 3.95 7.04 -0.32
N THR A 44 5.24 7.20 -0.08
CA THR A 44 5.82 8.23 0.78
C THR A 44 7.17 8.65 0.21
N SER A 45 7.69 9.81 0.62
CA SER A 45 9.09 10.19 0.40
C SER A 45 10.01 9.72 1.53
N LEU A 46 9.47 9.10 2.59
CA LEU A 46 10.27 8.48 3.64
C LEU A 46 11.03 7.27 3.10
N PRO A 47 12.37 7.30 3.11
CA PRO A 47 13.17 6.21 2.57
C PRO A 47 13.28 5.02 3.55
N PRO A 48 13.65 3.82 3.07
CA PRO A 48 13.60 2.58 3.85
C PRO A 48 14.56 2.55 5.05
N TRP A 49 15.60 3.38 5.07
CA TRP A 49 16.53 3.49 6.20
C TRP A 49 15.98 4.29 7.38
N GLN A 50 14.74 4.80 7.30
CA GLN A 50 14.08 5.45 8.43
C GLN A 50 13.59 4.48 9.50
N GLY A 51 13.69 3.16 9.26
CA GLY A 51 13.26 2.12 10.18
C GLY A 51 11.78 1.74 10.02
N LYS A 52 11.49 0.45 10.21
CA LYS A 52 10.14 -0.13 10.03
C LYS A 52 9.07 0.60 10.85
N GLU A 53 9.40 0.99 12.09
CA GLU A 53 8.46 1.68 12.99
C GLU A 53 8.03 3.04 12.45
N ARG A 54 8.98 3.93 12.11
CA ARG A 54 8.68 5.25 11.58
C ARG A 54 7.90 5.18 10.26
N ILE A 55 8.28 4.25 9.38
CA ILE A 55 7.59 4.00 8.12
C ILE A 55 6.15 3.54 8.38
N ALA A 56 5.96 2.60 9.31
CA ALA A 56 4.65 2.05 9.60
C ALA A 56 3.73 3.08 10.28
N GLN A 57 4.25 3.88 11.21
CA GLN A 57 3.53 5.00 11.81
C GLN A 57 3.13 6.05 10.75
N ASN A 58 4.04 6.36 9.82
CA ASN A 58 3.74 7.27 8.71
C ASN A 58 2.63 6.72 7.80
N ASN A 59 2.60 5.43 7.51
CA ASN A 59 1.70 4.84 6.51
C ASN A 59 0.37 4.31 7.10
N TRP A 60 0.32 3.92 8.37
CA TRP A 60 -0.86 3.29 8.97
C TRP A 60 -1.26 3.83 10.36
N ARG A 61 -0.68 4.95 10.81
CA ARG A 61 -0.96 5.58 12.12
C ARG A 61 -0.94 4.55 13.26
N ASP A 62 -2.09 4.30 13.87
CA ASP A 62 -2.29 3.49 15.08
C ASP A 62 -2.12 1.99 14.83
N HIS A 63 -2.05 1.56 13.56
CA HIS A 63 -1.90 0.15 13.19
C HIS A 63 -0.47 -0.22 12.81
N GLY A 64 0.52 0.65 13.01
CA GLY A 64 1.90 0.43 12.55
C GLY A 64 2.47 -0.94 12.96
N VAL A 65 2.31 -1.33 14.24
CA VAL A 65 2.78 -2.62 14.79
C VAL A 65 2.19 -3.82 14.04
N TYR A 66 0.89 -3.79 13.73
CA TYR A 66 0.22 -4.85 12.98
C TYR A 66 0.84 -5.01 11.58
N TYR A 67 1.09 -3.91 10.86
CA TYR A 67 1.69 -3.97 9.53
C TYR A 67 3.15 -4.43 9.55
N ILE A 68 3.91 -4.11 10.61
CA ILE A 68 5.26 -4.62 10.82
C ILE A 68 5.24 -6.14 11.01
N GLN A 69 4.40 -6.63 11.92
CA GLN A 69 4.29 -8.07 12.23
C GLN A 69 3.82 -8.89 11.02
N ASN A 70 2.99 -8.32 10.16
CA ASN A 70 2.55 -8.94 8.90
C ASN A 70 3.54 -8.74 7.73
N GLY A 71 4.74 -8.23 8.00
CA GLY A 71 5.80 -8.04 7.02
C GLY A 71 5.49 -7.01 5.93
N LYS A 72 4.50 -6.14 6.10
CA LYS A 72 4.06 -5.15 5.08
C LYS A 72 5.05 -4.00 4.86
N VAL A 73 6.13 -3.99 5.63
CA VAL A 73 7.24 -3.04 5.54
C VAL A 73 8.59 -3.76 5.43
N ASN A 74 8.62 -4.96 4.84
CA ASN A 74 9.87 -5.68 4.60
C ASN A 74 10.63 -5.12 3.41
N TRP A 75 9.90 -4.61 2.41
CA TRP A 75 10.46 -4.08 1.17
C TRP A 75 9.90 -2.70 0.86
N ALA A 76 10.73 -1.87 0.23
CA ALA A 76 10.36 -0.63 -0.41
C ALA A 76 10.65 -0.73 -1.91
N ILE A 77 9.69 -0.36 -2.74
CA ILE A 77 9.88 -0.14 -4.16
C ILE A 77 10.04 1.36 -4.34
N GLU A 78 11.26 1.80 -4.64
CA GLU A 78 11.55 3.18 -4.98
C GLU A 78 11.26 3.39 -6.46
N VAL A 79 10.40 4.34 -6.78
CA VAL A 79 10.09 4.77 -8.14
C VAL A 79 10.49 6.24 -8.28
N LYS A 80 11.32 6.56 -9.27
CA LYS A 80 11.70 7.94 -9.58
C LYS A 80 10.71 8.55 -10.56
N VAL A 81 9.70 9.23 -10.03
CA VAL A 81 8.66 9.87 -10.85
C VAL A 81 9.07 11.30 -11.20
N PRO A 82 9.21 11.68 -12.49
CA PRO A 82 9.55 13.05 -12.86
C PRO A 82 8.54 14.05 -12.28
N ARG A 83 8.99 15.17 -11.70
CA ARG A 83 8.05 16.19 -11.20
C ARG A 83 7.28 16.89 -12.32
N SER A 84 7.79 16.84 -13.55
CA SER A 84 7.19 17.49 -14.72
C SER A 84 5.88 16.85 -15.20
N ILE A 85 5.61 15.58 -14.88
CA ILE A 85 4.40 14.88 -15.35
C ILE A 85 3.19 15.05 -14.43
N ASN A 86 3.36 15.72 -13.27
CA ASN A 86 2.29 16.01 -12.29
C ASN A 86 1.39 14.81 -11.89
N MET A 87 1.91 13.57 -11.98
CA MET A 87 1.17 12.36 -11.61
C MET A 87 1.18 12.08 -10.11
N VAL A 88 2.12 12.68 -9.37
CA VAL A 88 2.26 12.52 -7.92
C VAL A 88 1.88 13.80 -7.22
N ARG A 89 0.92 13.70 -6.30
CA ARG A 89 0.55 14.77 -5.38
C ARG A 89 0.91 14.38 -3.95
N LYS A 90 1.40 15.36 -3.20
CA LYS A 90 1.55 15.24 -1.74
C LYS A 90 0.21 15.52 -1.08
N VAL A 91 -0.21 14.66 -0.17
CA VAL A 91 -1.47 14.86 0.56
C VAL A 91 -1.28 15.99 1.57
N PRO A 92 -2.06 17.09 1.48
CA PRO A 92 -1.98 18.17 2.45
C PRO A 92 -2.59 17.69 3.78
N TRP A 93 -1.80 17.73 4.84
CA TRP A 93 -2.27 17.35 6.16
C TRP A 93 -2.96 18.53 6.86
N ARG A 94 -4.18 18.30 7.40
CA ARG A 94 -5.02 19.34 8.04
C ARG A 94 -5.03 19.31 9.58
N GLY A 95 -4.16 18.53 10.24
CA GLY A 95 -4.18 18.33 11.70
C GLY A 95 -2.92 18.77 12.46
N LYS A 96 -3.04 19.03 13.76
CA LYS A 96 -1.97 19.60 14.61
C LYS A 96 -0.96 18.60 15.21
N ARG A 97 -1.14 17.28 15.11
CA ARG A 97 -0.38 16.32 15.95
C ARG A 97 0.64 15.42 15.25
N ILE A 98 0.51 15.05 13.97
CA ILE A 98 1.51 14.24 13.25
C ILE A 98 1.49 14.59 11.76
N THR A 99 2.60 15.09 11.21
CA THR A 99 2.76 15.34 9.76
C THR A 99 3.09 14.04 9.05
N ARG A 100 2.06 13.40 8.47
CA ARG A 100 2.29 12.25 7.59
C ARG A 100 2.82 12.74 6.25
N ASP A 101 3.84 12.08 5.75
CA ASP A 101 4.37 12.28 4.41
C ASP A 101 3.78 11.22 3.48
N ILE A 102 2.63 11.56 2.88
CA ILE A 102 1.91 10.67 1.96
C ILE A 102 1.95 11.27 0.56
N LEU A 103 2.38 10.46 -0.39
CA LEU A 103 2.34 10.72 -1.82
C LEU A 103 1.26 9.84 -2.44
N VAL A 104 0.50 10.39 -3.37
CA VAL A 104 -0.49 9.65 -4.16
C VAL A 104 -0.15 9.83 -5.62
N HIS A 105 0.09 8.71 -6.31
CA HIS A 105 0.18 8.65 -7.75
C HIS A 105 -1.22 8.48 -8.34
N ASP A 106 -1.54 9.24 -9.38
CA ASP A 106 -2.82 9.14 -10.08
C ASP A 106 -2.86 7.88 -10.94
N GLY A 107 -3.67 6.90 -10.51
CA GLY A 107 -3.73 5.59 -11.15
C GLY A 107 -2.61 4.63 -10.75
N PRO A 108 -2.63 3.40 -11.33
CA PRO A 108 -1.63 2.38 -11.06
C PRO A 108 -0.26 2.85 -11.56
N VAL A 109 0.81 2.37 -10.93
CA VAL A 109 2.18 2.68 -11.35
C VAL A 109 2.68 1.52 -12.20
N ASP A 110 2.84 1.74 -13.50
CA ASP A 110 3.56 0.83 -14.38
C ASP A 110 5.07 1.04 -14.18
N LEU A 111 5.77 -0.01 -13.78
CA LEU A 111 7.19 0.04 -13.48
C LEU A 111 8.06 0.18 -14.74
N ASP A 112 7.53 -0.11 -15.93
CA ASP A 112 8.27 0.11 -17.18
C ASP A 112 8.39 1.59 -17.55
N ASP A 113 7.49 2.44 -17.05
CA ASP A 113 7.46 3.89 -17.30
C ASP A 113 8.48 4.68 -16.47
N TYR A 114 9.10 4.06 -15.47
CA TYR A 114 9.96 4.74 -14.50
C TYR A 114 11.27 4.00 -14.26
N GLU A 115 12.28 4.75 -13.79
CA GLU A 115 13.42 4.12 -13.11
C GLU A 115 12.95 3.68 -11.72
N TRP A 116 13.15 2.40 -11.39
CA TRP A 116 12.76 1.86 -10.10
C TRP A 116 13.78 0.85 -9.56
N ARG A 117 13.76 0.63 -8.25
CA ARG A 117 14.52 -0.43 -7.58
C ARG A 117 13.81 -0.93 -6.33
N ALA A 118 14.05 -2.19 -5.98
CA ALA A 118 13.61 -2.76 -4.71
C ALA A 118 14.70 -2.62 -3.64
N LEU A 119 14.32 -2.18 -2.45
CA LEU A 119 15.19 -1.96 -1.31
C LEU A 119 14.64 -2.73 -0.12
N ARG A 120 15.50 -3.47 0.59
CA ARG A 120 15.10 -4.12 1.83
C ARG A 120 15.03 -3.07 2.94
N VAL A 121 13.94 -3.08 3.70
CA VAL A 121 13.82 -2.25 4.90
C VAL A 121 14.62 -2.96 5.99
N SER A 122 15.74 -2.36 6.35
CA SER A 122 16.58 -2.78 7.47
C SER A 122 15.78 -2.87 8.76
N GLU A 123 16.11 -3.87 9.58
CA GLU A 123 15.66 -3.96 10.96
C GLU A 123 16.56 -3.16 11.89
N ASP A 124 17.83 -3.03 11.52
CA ASP A 124 18.87 -2.39 12.30
C ASP A 124 18.84 -0.87 12.13
N TYR A 125 17.93 -0.19 12.83
CA TYR A 125 18.04 1.24 13.04
C TYR A 125 19.30 1.53 13.87
N ASP A 126 20.39 1.92 13.22
CA ASP A 126 21.53 2.50 13.93
C ASP A 126 21.22 3.97 14.27
N PRO A 127 21.05 4.33 15.56
CA PRO A 127 20.79 5.70 15.97
C PRO A 127 21.93 6.67 15.62
N ASN A 128 23.13 6.17 15.26
CA ASN A 128 24.29 6.99 14.89
C ASN A 128 24.34 7.36 13.40
N GLY A 129 23.39 6.89 12.59
CA GLY A 129 23.13 7.45 11.26
C GLY A 129 24.04 6.96 10.11
N GLU A 130 24.93 6.00 10.34
CA GLU A 130 25.78 5.44 9.27
C GLU A 130 25.06 4.31 8.52
N TYR A 131 24.00 4.66 7.79
CA TYR A 131 23.19 3.66 7.09
C TYR A 131 23.83 3.20 5.77
N ARG A 132 24.36 1.97 5.77
CA ARG A 132 24.56 1.19 4.54
C ARG A 132 23.33 0.34 4.29
N ALA A 133 22.26 0.96 3.78
CA ALA A 133 21.18 0.16 3.20
C ALA A 133 21.82 -0.80 2.20
N ARG A 134 21.71 -2.12 2.43
CA ARG A 134 22.07 -3.10 1.40
C ARG A 134 21.00 -2.95 0.32
N SER A 135 21.21 -2.01 -0.60
CA SER A 135 20.56 -2.10 -1.88
C SER A 135 20.89 -3.48 -2.41
N ILE A 136 19.87 -4.29 -2.64
CA ILE A 136 20.02 -5.41 -3.54
C ILE A 136 19.73 -4.76 -4.88
N PRO A 137 20.75 -4.34 -5.66
CA PRO A 137 20.50 -3.73 -6.94
C PRO A 137 19.73 -4.73 -7.79
N TYR A 138 18.43 -4.48 -7.95
CA TYR A 138 17.69 -5.10 -9.04
C TYR A 138 17.94 -4.21 -10.25
N THR A 139 19.04 -4.48 -10.96
CA THR A 139 19.28 -3.87 -12.25
C THR A 139 18.31 -4.50 -13.26
N LYS A 140 17.56 -3.64 -13.95
CA LYS A 140 16.73 -3.95 -15.13
C LYS A 140 17.60 -4.63 -16.20
N GLY A 141 17.82 -5.95 -16.07
CA GLY A 141 18.86 -6.67 -16.82
C GLY A 141 18.52 -8.11 -17.17
N ASP A 142 17.78 -8.85 -16.32
CA ASP A 142 17.62 -10.28 -16.61
C ASP A 142 16.38 -10.65 -17.44
N ASN A 143 15.37 -9.78 -17.61
CA ASN A 143 14.23 -10.09 -18.53
C ASN A 143 13.39 -8.89 -19.06
N CYS A 144 13.58 -7.64 -18.61
CA CYS A 144 12.71 -6.53 -19.04
C CYS A 144 13.42 -5.64 -20.07
N ARG A 145 13.22 -5.93 -21.36
CA ARG A 145 13.58 -5.05 -22.48
C ARG A 145 12.95 -3.68 -22.23
N PRO A 146 13.71 -2.57 -22.13
CA PRO A 146 13.11 -1.24 -22.05
C PRO A 146 12.32 -1.00 -23.34
N LYS A 147 10.98 -0.98 -23.24
CA LYS A 147 10.16 -0.42 -24.30
C LYS A 147 10.49 1.08 -24.38
N SER A 148 10.60 1.60 -25.60
CA SER A 148 10.88 3.01 -25.86
C SER A 148 9.98 3.90 -24.99
N PRO A 149 10.48 5.05 -24.50
CA PRO A 149 9.71 5.92 -23.61
C PRO A 149 8.34 6.20 -24.22
N VAL A 150 7.28 5.78 -23.54
CA VAL A 150 5.90 6.08 -23.90
C VAL A 150 5.81 7.61 -23.92
N ARG A 151 5.60 8.17 -25.10
CA ARG A 151 5.26 9.59 -25.22
C ARG A 151 3.89 9.75 -24.57
N TYR A 152 3.86 10.25 -23.34
CA TYR A 152 2.63 10.71 -22.71
C TYR A 152 2.07 11.81 -23.62
N SER A 153 1.02 11.48 -24.37
CA SER A 153 0.18 12.52 -24.95
C SER A 153 -0.42 13.28 -23.78
N THR A 154 -0.22 14.59 -23.74
CA THR A 154 -0.87 15.49 -22.79
C THR A 154 -2.36 15.66 -23.06
N ASP A 155 -2.95 14.82 -23.93
CA ASP A 155 -4.40 14.65 -24.02
C ASP A 155 -4.92 14.11 -22.70
N THR A 156 -5.22 15.04 -21.82
CA THR A 156 -6.06 14.89 -20.66
C THR A 156 -7.33 14.16 -21.08
N HIS A 157 -7.34 12.84 -20.89
CA HIS A 157 -8.57 12.07 -20.79
C HIS A 157 -9.33 12.62 -19.59
N ARG A 158 -10.17 13.62 -19.83
CA ARG A 158 -11.34 13.88 -19.01
C ARG A 158 -12.10 12.55 -18.94
N TYR A 159 -12.01 11.89 -17.80
CA TYR A 159 -13.04 10.96 -17.36
C TYR A 159 -14.33 11.76 -17.21
N SER A 160 -15.04 11.93 -18.33
CA SER A 160 -16.40 12.43 -18.34
C SER A 160 -17.27 11.33 -17.77
N PHE A 161 -17.69 11.49 -16.51
CA PHE A 161 -18.80 10.73 -15.95
C PHE A 161 -20.03 11.04 -16.81
N ALA A 162 -20.39 10.13 -17.70
CA ALA A 162 -21.66 10.20 -18.40
C ALA A 162 -22.79 10.04 -17.38
N SER A 163 -23.67 11.04 -17.29
CA SER A 163 -24.94 10.95 -16.59
C SER A 163 -25.74 9.76 -17.11
N PRO A 164 -26.29 8.90 -16.24
CA PRO A 164 -27.16 7.82 -16.66
C PRO A 164 -28.56 8.40 -16.87
N ASN A 165 -28.89 8.82 -18.09
CA ASN A 165 -30.27 9.03 -18.52
C ASN A 165 -30.34 8.90 -20.05
N SER A 166 -30.18 7.68 -20.54
CA SER A 166 -30.72 7.28 -21.83
C SER A 166 -31.39 5.91 -21.68
N SER A 167 -32.71 5.94 -21.83
CA SER A 167 -33.59 4.77 -21.84
C SER A 167 -33.30 3.92 -23.08
N VAL A 168 -32.45 2.92 -22.91
CA VAL A 168 -32.28 1.84 -23.91
C VAL A 168 -33.45 0.86 -23.76
N GLN A 169 -34.30 0.81 -24.78
CA GLN A 169 -35.32 -0.23 -24.92
C GLN A 169 -34.64 -1.54 -25.31
N TYR A 170 -34.67 -2.52 -24.41
CA TYR A 170 -34.25 -3.89 -24.73
C TYR A 170 -35.46 -4.66 -25.28
N SER A 171 -35.32 -5.15 -26.51
CA SER A 171 -36.23 -6.16 -27.05
C SER A 171 -35.83 -7.53 -26.49
N THR A 172 -36.77 -8.17 -25.80
CA THR A 172 -36.64 -9.51 -25.21
C THR A 172 -36.65 -10.60 -26.29
N PRO A 173 -35.66 -11.51 -26.33
CA PRO A 173 -35.83 -12.78 -27.01
C PRO A 173 -36.57 -13.78 -26.09
N THR A 174 -37.71 -14.25 -26.57
CA THR A 174 -38.51 -15.33 -25.98
C THR A 174 -37.71 -16.64 -25.96
N LEU A 175 -37.36 -17.14 -24.77
CA LEU A 175 -36.79 -18.46 -24.57
C LEU A 175 -37.87 -19.44 -24.13
N THR A 176 -38.12 -20.47 -24.95
CA THR A 176 -38.95 -21.63 -24.63
C THR A 176 -38.27 -22.54 -23.60
N PRO A 177 -38.99 -23.04 -22.56
CA PRO A 177 -38.41 -23.96 -21.60
C PRO A 177 -38.43 -25.40 -22.14
N SER A 178 -37.25 -25.97 -22.37
CA SER A 178 -37.06 -27.42 -22.54
C SER A 178 -36.98 -28.08 -21.16
N VAL A 179 -38.06 -28.76 -20.80
CA VAL A 179 -38.14 -29.64 -19.62
C VAL A 179 -37.17 -30.82 -19.79
N ARG A 180 -36.12 -30.90 -18.96
CA ARG A 180 -35.44 -32.16 -18.67
C ARG A 180 -35.33 -32.35 -17.16
N ARG A 181 -36.02 -33.41 -16.75
CA ARG A 181 -36.13 -34.00 -15.42
C ARG A 181 -34.76 -34.54 -15.00
N ALA A 182 -34.19 -34.01 -13.93
CA ALA A 182 -33.01 -34.57 -13.27
C ALA A 182 -33.45 -35.16 -11.93
N GLU A 183 -33.08 -36.41 -11.70
CA GLU A 183 -33.46 -37.21 -10.55
C GLU A 183 -32.76 -36.72 -9.27
N GLU A 184 -33.56 -36.71 -8.20
CA GLU A 184 -33.25 -36.21 -6.88
C GLU A 184 -32.54 -37.31 -6.08
N ILE A 185 -31.20 -37.30 -6.05
CA ILE A 185 -30.42 -38.14 -5.13
C ILE A 185 -30.26 -37.38 -3.82
N ARG A 186 -31.10 -37.72 -2.83
CA ARG A 186 -31.01 -37.21 -1.45
C ARG A 186 -29.92 -37.96 -0.69
N SER A 187 -28.83 -37.27 -0.37
CA SER A 187 -27.87 -37.71 0.64
C SER A 187 -28.27 -37.19 2.03
N PRO A 188 -28.14 -37.99 3.10
CA PRO A 188 -28.53 -37.59 4.45
C PRO A 188 -27.55 -36.57 5.05
N VAL A 189 -28.10 -35.43 5.49
CA VAL A 189 -27.42 -34.40 6.28
C VAL A 189 -27.30 -34.89 7.72
N THR A 190 -26.10 -35.26 8.15
CA THR A 190 -25.78 -35.39 9.57
C THR A 190 -25.62 -34.00 10.18
N ARG A 191 -26.58 -33.59 11.01
CA ARG A 191 -26.49 -32.41 11.88
C ARG A 191 -25.47 -32.67 12.98
N GLU A 192 -24.24 -32.21 12.79
CA GLU A 192 -23.32 -32.00 13.92
C GLU A 192 -23.76 -30.76 14.70
N ALA A 193 -23.93 -30.93 16.01
CA ALA A 193 -24.35 -29.90 16.94
C ALA A 193 -23.28 -28.82 17.06
N TYR A 194 -23.62 -27.61 16.61
CA TYR A 194 -22.85 -26.40 16.86
C TYR A 194 -22.77 -26.13 18.37
N ARG A 195 -21.59 -26.33 18.97
CA ARG A 195 -21.26 -25.85 20.32
C ARG A 195 -20.72 -24.42 20.20
N PRO A 196 -21.40 -23.39 20.73
CA PRO A 196 -20.83 -22.05 20.78
C PRO A 196 -19.61 -22.06 21.71
N SER A 197 -18.44 -21.77 21.14
CA SER A 197 -17.21 -21.55 21.89
C SER A 197 -17.36 -20.33 22.79
N THR A 198 -17.14 -20.51 24.09
CA THR A 198 -17.06 -19.45 25.10
C THR A 198 -16.10 -18.35 24.62
N PRO A 199 -16.49 -17.06 24.63
CA PRO A 199 -15.58 -15.99 24.26
C PRO A 199 -14.45 -15.87 25.29
N PRO A 200 -13.20 -15.59 24.85
CA PRO A 200 -12.08 -15.41 25.76
C PRO A 200 -12.29 -14.21 26.67
N ARG A 201 -11.93 -14.38 27.95
CA ARG A 201 -11.86 -13.32 28.96
C ARG A 201 -10.93 -12.21 28.47
N ILE A 202 -11.49 -11.01 28.36
CA ILE A 202 -10.73 -9.77 28.17
C ILE A 202 -9.90 -9.54 29.45
N TYR A 203 -8.58 -9.67 29.33
CA TYR A 203 -7.66 -9.28 30.40
C TYR A 203 -7.66 -7.76 30.54
N ALA A 204 -7.82 -7.31 31.79
CA ALA A 204 -7.81 -5.93 32.18
C ALA A 204 -6.49 -5.24 31.79
N SER A 205 -6.63 -4.00 31.32
CA SER A 205 -5.59 -3.02 31.05
C SER A 205 -4.52 -2.95 32.15
N SER A 206 -3.29 -3.33 31.82
CA SER A 206 -2.12 -2.97 32.61
C SER A 206 -1.90 -1.46 32.51
N ARG A 207 -1.94 -0.78 33.66
CA ARG A 207 -1.58 0.63 33.78
C ARG A 207 -0.12 0.79 33.35
N TYR A 208 0.12 1.60 32.33
CA TYR A 208 1.45 2.11 32.04
C TYR A 208 1.80 3.12 33.14
N GLU A 209 2.63 2.70 34.10
CA GLU A 209 3.32 3.64 34.98
C GLU A 209 4.40 4.34 34.15
N SER A 210 4.33 5.69 34.11
CA SER A 210 5.37 6.49 33.45
C SER A 210 6.70 6.34 34.20
N PRO A 211 7.82 6.16 33.49
CA PRO A 211 9.13 6.11 34.14
C PRO A 211 9.44 7.46 34.82
N PRO A 212 10.13 7.44 35.97
CA PRO A 212 10.49 8.65 36.69
C PRO A 212 11.44 9.52 35.86
N PRO A 213 11.38 10.85 36.03
CA PRO A 213 12.26 11.78 35.32
C PRO A 213 13.73 11.53 35.70
N LYS A 214 14.60 11.53 34.68
CA LYS A 214 16.05 11.44 34.88
C LYS A 214 16.53 12.68 35.62
N GLN A 215 17.16 12.48 36.77
CA GLN A 215 17.88 13.54 37.48
C GLN A 215 19.12 13.93 36.67
N GLU A 216 19.18 15.17 36.22
CA GLU A 216 20.39 15.76 35.62
C GLU A 216 21.38 16.09 36.73
N SER A 217 22.54 15.44 36.70
CA SER A 217 23.65 15.73 37.60
C SER A 217 24.36 17.00 37.14
N SER A 218 24.23 18.08 37.92
CA SER A 218 24.98 19.31 37.72
C SER A 218 26.46 19.07 38.00
N CYS A 219 27.30 19.16 36.97
CA CYS A 219 28.75 19.20 37.11
C CYS A 219 29.18 20.62 37.48
N THR A 220 29.57 20.84 38.74
CA THR A 220 30.24 22.06 39.18
C THR A 220 31.73 21.92 38.87
N ILE A 221 32.22 22.74 37.94
CA ILE A 221 33.65 22.88 37.67
C ILE A 221 34.21 23.85 38.74
N LEU A 222 35.20 23.38 39.49
CA LEU A 222 36.10 24.20 40.31
C LEU A 222 37.34 24.55 39.49
#